data_AF-A0A8S2NV42-F1
#
_entry.id   AF-A0A8S2NV42-F1
#
_cell.length_a   1.000
_cell.length_b   1.000
_cell.length_c   1.000
_cell.angle_alpha   90.00
_cell.angle_beta   90.00
_cell.angle_gamma   90.00
#
_symmetry.space_group_name_H-M   'P 1'
#
loop_
_entity.id
_entity.type
_entity.pdbx_description
1 polymer ?
#
loop_
_entity_poly.entity_id
_entity_poly.type
_entity_poly.pdbx_seq_one_letter_code
_entity_poly.pdbx_strand_id
1 'polypeptide(L)'
;MLVPVFSLQLNTKVFPRTVSVGKFNGKQSCLVGATAGNKVFIHSPRDVNLQAQQLDGNISLLNVNQVVTSLGCGQLDEQLKRDLLVVGTSTNIVAYDMDRNVDLFFKDNPDGAHAITIGQWGELPERLAIVGGNCSIHGYNKKSEDVLWTVTGDNVSSLALLDFNGDGYNEAQTEIHTILTVEKRQNDSPAHIAVRMKTSNNTIIRVVAIFAEGLFKGECLVIHPAVNHVKESIVVPIIPARDAAVDLHIQVFVGFKSSTLFHIFELARPLPMFSMYMMIENAPDQEPKGFVTFYLNERIPRALAWINHNFLLAEEYAPTAPSLYVTFLAIRDNTRLIIKMQNNGQITIQTDDMELAGNVIQSMGKFLNIDDLQTTGDYPHELEILQKVFAEIEEYQIARQRISSDMAEHSNIIRSFLIRAEDARLIGDISFMKRNYIDLLNLNRDLIHGYKIRCTNHEELMKKLRYLNQMVQKAGNLRIGKYKTIAINQCRAAIKANNAQLLIKTIKTGSV
;
A
#
# COMPACT_ATOMS: atom_id res chain seq x y z
N MET A 1 -55.32 24.46 17.90
CA MET A 1 -55.59 23.05 18.22
C MET A 1 -55.90 22.36 16.89
N LEU A 2 -55.11 21.39 16.46
CA LEU A 2 -55.36 20.69 15.20
C LEU A 2 -56.54 19.72 15.40
N VAL A 3 -57.56 19.80 14.55
CA VAL A 3 -58.71 18.88 14.54
C VAL A 3 -58.47 17.83 13.45
N PRO A 4 -58.68 16.53 13.70
CA PRO A 4 -58.52 15.51 12.67
C PRO A 4 -59.48 15.76 11.50
N VAL A 5 -58.94 15.78 10.28
CA VAL A 5 -59.72 16.02 9.05
C VAL A 5 -60.73 14.90 8.79
N PHE A 6 -60.41 13.68 9.23
CA PHE A 6 -61.33 12.54 9.24
C PHE A 6 -60.99 11.60 10.40
N SER A 7 -61.97 10.79 10.81
CA SER A 7 -61.79 9.70 11.76
C SER A 7 -62.52 8.47 11.23
N LEU A 8 -61.86 7.31 11.28
CA LEU A 8 -62.38 6.05 10.77
C LEU A 8 -62.15 4.95 11.81
N GLN A 9 -63.19 4.15 12.06
CA GLN A 9 -63.13 3.00 12.95
C GLN A 9 -63.18 1.70 12.13
N LEU A 10 -62.08 0.94 12.14
CA LEU A 10 -61.89 -0.26 11.29
C LEU A 10 -62.41 -1.57 11.92
N ASN A 11 -62.99 -1.53 13.13
CA ASN A 11 -63.53 -2.66 13.89
C ASN A 11 -62.64 -3.93 13.96
N THR A 12 -61.34 -3.78 13.68
CA THR A 12 -60.35 -4.85 13.61
C THR A 12 -59.10 -4.44 14.38
N LYS A 13 -58.44 -5.41 15.03
CA LYS A 13 -57.16 -5.16 15.71
C LYS A 13 -56.05 -5.21 14.67
N VAL A 14 -55.29 -4.12 14.58
CA VAL A 14 -54.16 -3.96 13.66
C VAL A 14 -52.86 -4.26 14.39
N PHE A 15 -51.98 -5.05 13.77
CA PHE A 15 -50.66 -5.33 14.33
C PHE A 15 -49.73 -4.11 14.18
N PRO A 16 -48.86 -3.84 15.19
CA PRO A 16 -47.84 -2.79 15.08
C PRO A 16 -46.88 -3.05 13.91
N ARG A 17 -46.41 -1.99 13.26
CA ARG A 17 -45.42 -2.02 12.16
C ARG A 17 -45.84 -2.77 10.88
N THR A 18 -47.07 -3.28 10.82
CA THR A 18 -47.64 -3.95 9.65
C THR A 18 -48.76 -3.10 9.05
N VAL A 19 -48.48 -1.82 8.80
CA VAL A 19 -49.43 -0.88 8.17
C VAL A 19 -48.70 -0.15 7.07
N SER A 20 -49.34 -0.06 5.91
CA SER A 20 -48.79 0.65 4.77
C SER A 20 -49.90 1.29 3.94
N VAL A 21 -49.54 2.25 3.10
CA VAL A 21 -50.47 2.96 2.21
C VAL A 21 -49.90 2.87 0.80
N GLY A 22 -50.73 2.44 -0.15
CA GLY A 22 -50.31 2.26 -1.54
C GLY A 22 -51.42 2.55 -2.53
N LYS A 23 -51.04 2.86 -3.76
CA LYS A 23 -51.94 3.07 -4.91
C LYS A 23 -52.00 1.81 -5.76
N PHE A 24 -52.79 0.84 -5.31
CA PHE A 24 -52.84 -0.48 -5.96
C PHE A 24 -53.59 -0.49 -7.29
N ASN A 25 -54.58 0.39 -7.48
CA ASN A 25 -55.21 0.65 -8.78
C ASN A 25 -54.49 1.74 -9.60
N GLY A 26 -53.30 2.19 -9.13
CA GLY A 26 -52.51 3.27 -9.73
C GLY A 26 -53.05 4.69 -9.52
N LYS A 27 -54.27 4.85 -9.01
CA LYS A 27 -54.94 6.16 -8.88
C LYS A 27 -55.26 6.55 -7.45
N GLN A 28 -55.86 5.65 -6.69
CA GLN A 28 -56.39 5.90 -5.36
C GLN A 28 -55.51 5.27 -4.28
N SER A 29 -55.21 6.03 -3.23
CA SER A 29 -54.49 5.52 -2.07
C SER A 29 -55.42 4.65 -1.21
N CYS A 30 -55.01 3.41 -0.95
CA CYS A 30 -55.69 2.49 -0.04
C CYS A 30 -54.82 2.26 1.19
N LEU A 31 -55.46 2.08 2.34
CA LEU A 31 -54.80 1.74 3.59
C LEU A 31 -54.80 0.22 3.75
N VAL A 32 -53.64 -0.36 4.04
CA VAL A 32 -53.46 -1.80 4.21
C VAL A 32 -52.83 -2.08 5.57
N GLY A 33 -53.29 -3.15 6.25
CA GLY A 33 -52.62 -3.60 7.45
C GLY A 33 -52.92 -5.04 7.84
N ALA A 34 -52.02 -5.64 8.62
CA ALA A 34 -52.21 -7.00 9.12
C ALA A 34 -53.12 -7.02 10.36
N THR A 35 -53.93 -8.07 10.48
CA THR A 35 -54.87 -8.30 11.57
C THR A 35 -54.58 -9.60 12.31
N ALA A 36 -55.12 -9.74 13.53
CA ALA A 36 -54.94 -10.90 14.41
C ALA A 36 -55.39 -12.26 13.83
N GLY A 37 -56.10 -12.29 12.70
CA GLY A 37 -56.59 -13.51 12.07
C GLY A 37 -55.69 -14.08 10.96
N ASN A 38 -54.42 -13.68 10.86
CA ASN A 38 -53.54 -13.98 9.72
C ASN A 38 -54.13 -13.49 8.39
N LYS A 39 -54.81 -12.35 8.45
CA LYS A 39 -55.43 -11.66 7.32
C LYS A 39 -54.88 -10.26 7.19
N VAL A 40 -54.80 -9.78 5.96
CA VAL A 40 -54.48 -8.39 5.66
C VAL A 40 -55.77 -7.68 5.27
N PHE A 41 -56.13 -6.61 5.98
CA PHE A 41 -57.25 -5.77 5.61
C PHE A 41 -56.79 -4.71 4.61
N ILE A 42 -57.68 -4.34 3.71
CA ILE A 42 -57.48 -3.30 2.71
C ILE A 42 -58.69 -2.38 2.79
N HIS A 43 -58.45 -1.10 3.07
CA HIS A 43 -59.47 -0.07 3.10
C HIS A 43 -59.34 0.84 1.88
N SER A 44 -60.38 0.86 1.03
CA SER A 44 -60.48 1.75 -0.13
C SER A 44 -61.63 2.73 0.07
N PRO A 45 -61.39 4.06 0.05
CA PRO A 45 -62.45 5.04 0.27
C PRO A 45 -63.46 5.18 -0.88
N ARG A 46 -63.13 4.72 -2.10
CA ARG A 46 -63.89 5.06 -3.32
C ARG A 46 -64.13 3.93 -4.33
N ASP A 47 -63.79 2.67 -4.02
CA ASP A 47 -64.08 1.53 -4.91
C ASP A 47 -64.98 0.48 -4.26
N VAL A 48 -66.14 0.29 -4.88
CA VAL A 48 -67.18 -0.72 -4.56
C VAL A 48 -66.88 -2.08 -5.24
N ASN A 49 -65.78 -2.19 -6.02
CA ASN A 49 -65.48 -3.33 -6.90
C ASN A 49 -64.09 -3.95 -6.67
N LEU A 50 -63.78 -4.36 -5.43
CA LEU A 50 -62.74 -5.37 -5.19
C LEU A 50 -63.45 -6.69 -4.86
N GLN A 51 -63.22 -7.75 -5.64
CA GLN A 51 -63.79 -9.10 -5.47
C GLN A 51 -63.22 -9.84 -4.24
N ALA A 52 -63.04 -9.13 -3.13
CA ALA A 52 -62.64 -9.69 -1.85
C ALA A 52 -63.87 -9.74 -0.93
N GLN A 53 -63.90 -10.69 0.01
CA GLN A 53 -65.02 -10.87 0.94
C GLN A 53 -65.30 -9.56 1.68
N GLN A 54 -66.40 -8.88 1.32
CA GLN A 54 -66.83 -7.62 1.91
C GLN A 54 -67.45 -7.89 3.28
N LEU A 55 -66.86 -7.32 4.34
CA LEU A 55 -67.44 -7.36 5.69
C LEU A 55 -68.15 -6.05 6.06
N ASP A 56 -67.75 -4.94 5.43
CA ASP A 56 -68.38 -3.62 5.44
C ASP A 56 -67.95 -2.92 4.14
N GLY A 57 -68.82 -2.17 3.48
CA GLY A 57 -68.73 -1.78 2.05
C GLY A 57 -67.45 -1.11 1.51
N ASN A 58 -66.45 -0.82 2.37
CA ASN A 58 -65.16 -0.22 2.01
C ASN A 58 -63.93 -1.00 2.54
N ILE A 59 -64.10 -2.20 3.11
CA ILE A 59 -63.01 -3.04 3.64
C ILE A 59 -63.03 -4.42 2.99
N SER A 60 -61.92 -4.79 2.37
CA SER A 60 -61.64 -6.13 1.85
C SER A 60 -60.62 -6.86 2.71
N LEU A 61 -60.73 -8.19 2.80
CA LEU A 61 -59.77 -9.05 3.50
C LEU A 61 -59.06 -9.98 2.55
N LEU A 62 -57.74 -10.05 2.68
CA LEU A 62 -56.85 -11.01 2.04
C LEU A 62 -56.41 -12.06 3.07
N ASN A 63 -56.63 -13.34 2.78
CA ASN A 63 -56.22 -14.43 3.66
C ASN A 63 -54.76 -14.82 3.35
N VAL A 64 -53.85 -14.59 4.30
CA VAL A 64 -52.43 -14.98 4.18
C VAL A 64 -52.18 -16.35 4.82
N ASN A 65 -53.02 -16.76 5.77
CA ASN A 65 -52.94 -18.04 6.50
C ASN A 65 -51.65 -18.27 7.31
N GLN A 66 -50.75 -17.29 7.34
CA GLN A 66 -49.52 -17.26 8.12
C GLN A 66 -49.42 -15.95 8.91
N VAL A 67 -48.58 -15.95 9.95
CA VAL A 67 -48.34 -14.75 10.76
C VAL A 67 -47.55 -13.75 9.93
N VAL A 68 -48.17 -12.59 9.68
CA VAL A 68 -47.55 -11.48 8.94
C VAL A 68 -46.63 -10.72 9.89
N THR A 69 -45.34 -10.67 9.58
CA THR A 69 -44.30 -9.99 10.37
C THR A 69 -44.00 -8.59 9.87
N SER A 70 -44.13 -8.36 8.56
CA SER A 70 -43.90 -7.06 7.94
C SER A 70 -44.73 -6.88 6.67
N LEU A 71 -45.03 -5.62 6.33
CA LEU A 71 -45.72 -5.23 5.10
C LEU A 71 -44.97 -4.08 4.44
N GLY A 72 -44.77 -4.17 3.12
CA GLY A 72 -44.23 -3.10 2.29
C GLY A 72 -45.15 -2.82 1.11
N CYS A 73 -45.27 -1.56 0.70
CA CYS A 73 -45.99 -1.16 -0.51
C CYS A 73 -45.11 -0.28 -1.37
N GLY A 74 -45.22 -0.43 -2.69
CA GLY A 74 -44.46 0.37 -3.63
C GLY A 74 -44.43 -0.25 -5.02
N GLN A 75 -43.93 0.52 -5.97
CA GLN A 75 -43.82 0.10 -7.35
C GLN A 75 -42.57 -0.77 -7.53
N LEU A 76 -42.76 -2.08 -7.64
CA LEU A 76 -41.69 -3.04 -7.95
C LEU A 76 -41.52 -3.25 -9.46
N ASP A 77 -42.61 -3.24 -10.24
CA ASP A 77 -42.57 -3.26 -11.71
C ASP A 77 -43.00 -1.90 -12.27
N GLU A 78 -42.05 -1.17 -12.86
CA GLU A 78 -42.30 0.17 -13.38
C GLU A 78 -43.33 0.18 -14.52
N GLN A 79 -43.46 -0.93 -15.24
CA GLN A 79 -44.40 -1.07 -16.36
C GLN A 79 -45.87 -1.02 -15.92
N LEU A 80 -46.18 -1.48 -14.70
CA LEU A 80 -47.55 -1.57 -14.19
C LEU A 80 -48.10 -0.21 -13.72
N LYS A 81 -47.25 0.79 -13.47
CA LYS A 81 -47.62 2.14 -12.98
C LYS A 81 -48.55 2.13 -11.75
N ARG A 82 -48.40 1.12 -10.89
CA ARG A 82 -49.18 0.94 -9.66
C ARG A 82 -48.33 0.26 -8.60
N ASP A 83 -48.75 0.39 -7.34
CA ASP A 83 -48.06 -0.23 -6.22
C ASP A 83 -48.44 -1.70 -6.07
N LEU A 84 -47.46 -2.50 -5.68
CA LEU A 84 -47.64 -3.89 -5.30
C LEU A 84 -47.57 -4.00 -3.77
N LEU A 85 -48.30 -4.98 -3.23
CA LEU A 85 -48.26 -5.30 -1.81
C LEU A 85 -47.24 -6.42 -1.60
N VAL A 86 -46.21 -6.16 -0.80
CA VAL A 86 -45.25 -7.20 -0.40
C VAL A 86 -45.53 -7.58 1.05
N VAL A 87 -45.82 -8.87 1.26
CA VAL A 87 -46.15 -9.46 2.55
C VAL A 87 -44.98 -10.31 3.01
N GLY A 88 -44.44 -9.97 4.18
CA GLY A 88 -43.41 -10.73 4.86
C GLY A 88 -44.00 -11.60 5.97
N THR A 89 -43.52 -12.83 6.07
CA THR A 89 -43.81 -13.76 7.17
C THR A 89 -42.50 -14.23 7.80
N SER A 90 -42.58 -15.10 8.80
CA SER A 90 -41.41 -15.69 9.44
C SER A 90 -40.52 -16.53 8.51
N THR A 91 -41.08 -17.02 7.38
CA THR A 91 -40.38 -17.97 6.50
C THR A 91 -40.53 -17.66 5.02
N ASN A 92 -41.42 -16.74 4.65
CA ASN A 92 -41.81 -16.50 3.26
C ASN A 92 -41.98 -15.01 2.98
N ILE A 93 -41.76 -14.65 1.72
CA ILE A 93 -42.07 -13.35 1.13
C ILE A 93 -42.99 -13.54 -0.07
N VAL A 94 -44.04 -12.71 -0.14
CA VAL A 94 -45.00 -12.71 -1.25
C VAL A 94 -45.14 -11.31 -1.80
N ALA A 95 -44.99 -11.14 -3.11
CA ALA A 95 -45.35 -9.91 -3.81
C ALA A 95 -46.67 -10.12 -4.54
N TYR A 96 -47.69 -9.35 -4.19
CA TYR A 96 -49.07 -9.54 -4.61
C TYR A 96 -49.61 -8.31 -5.35
N ASP A 97 -50.18 -8.54 -6.54
CA ASP A 97 -50.87 -7.54 -7.35
C ASP A 97 -52.36 -7.55 -7.01
N MET A 98 -52.80 -6.55 -6.24
CA MET A 98 -54.17 -6.47 -5.74
C MET A 98 -55.21 -6.17 -6.83
N ASP A 99 -54.82 -5.49 -7.90
CA ASP A 99 -55.74 -5.13 -8.98
C ASP A 99 -56.06 -6.34 -9.86
N ARG A 100 -55.05 -7.19 -10.10
CA ARG A 100 -55.22 -8.43 -10.88
C ARG A 100 -55.55 -9.66 -10.05
N ASN A 101 -55.41 -9.60 -8.72
CA ASN A 101 -55.55 -10.75 -7.82
C ASN A 101 -54.58 -11.89 -8.21
N VAL A 102 -53.30 -11.55 -8.38
CA VAL A 102 -52.24 -12.49 -8.78
C VAL A 102 -50.98 -12.27 -7.94
N ASP A 103 -50.35 -13.36 -7.51
CA ASP A 103 -49.01 -13.33 -6.93
C ASP A 103 -47.98 -13.07 -8.05
N LEU A 104 -47.23 -11.99 -7.94
CA LEU A 104 -46.10 -11.72 -8.82
C LEU A 104 -44.97 -12.72 -8.54
N PHE A 105 -44.71 -12.97 -7.25
CA PHE A 105 -43.88 -14.08 -6.82
C PHE A 105 -44.19 -14.51 -5.39
N PHE A 106 -43.83 -15.77 -5.11
CA PHE A 106 -43.79 -16.37 -3.79
C PHE A 106 -42.42 -16.99 -3.59
N LYS A 107 -41.69 -16.61 -2.54
CA LYS A 107 -40.33 -17.10 -2.29
C LYS A 107 -40.11 -17.45 -0.82
N ASP A 108 -39.36 -18.52 -0.60
CA ASP A 108 -38.88 -18.90 0.73
C ASP A 108 -37.77 -17.95 1.17
N ASN A 109 -37.90 -17.42 2.39
CA ASN A 109 -36.92 -16.54 3.02
C ASN A 109 -36.63 -17.09 4.44
N PRO A 110 -35.68 -18.04 4.58
CA PRO A 110 -35.46 -18.78 5.82
C PRO A 110 -35.01 -17.88 6.98
N ASP A 111 -34.38 -16.74 6.68
CA ASP A 111 -33.93 -15.76 7.67
C ASP A 111 -35.07 -14.88 8.22
N GLY A 112 -36.29 -15.04 7.71
CA GLY A 112 -37.48 -14.29 8.12
C GLY A 112 -37.54 -12.87 7.57
N ALA A 113 -38.75 -12.32 7.47
CA ALA A 113 -38.99 -10.97 6.95
C ALA A 113 -39.46 -10.02 8.06
N HIS A 114 -38.52 -9.43 8.80
CA HIS A 114 -38.81 -8.53 9.92
C HIS A 114 -39.10 -7.09 9.46
N ALA A 115 -38.47 -6.64 8.39
CA ALA A 115 -38.69 -5.32 7.80
C ALA A 115 -38.62 -5.40 6.27
N ILE A 116 -39.49 -4.66 5.58
CA ILE A 116 -39.56 -4.64 4.12
C ILE A 116 -39.60 -3.19 3.64
N THR A 117 -38.82 -2.88 2.62
CA THR A 117 -38.92 -1.63 1.85
C THR A 117 -38.83 -1.91 0.36
N ILE A 118 -39.43 -1.06 -0.47
CA ILE A 118 -39.42 -1.21 -1.93
C ILE A 118 -38.86 0.05 -2.55
N GLY A 119 -37.89 -0.10 -3.44
CA GLY A 119 -37.34 1.02 -4.17
C GLY A 119 -36.04 0.68 -4.89
N GLN A 120 -35.40 1.70 -5.43
CA GLN A 120 -34.13 1.57 -6.10
C GLN A 120 -33.00 1.50 -5.07
N TRP A 121 -32.04 0.60 -5.29
CA TRP A 121 -30.88 0.39 -4.42
C TRP A 121 -29.59 0.68 -5.18
N GLY A 122 -28.84 1.69 -4.75
CA GLY A 122 -27.63 2.14 -5.44
C GLY A 122 -27.89 2.40 -6.93
N GLU A 123 -26.93 2.01 -7.76
CA GLU A 123 -26.97 2.16 -9.22
C GLU A 123 -27.80 1.07 -9.94
N LEU A 124 -28.47 0.17 -9.20
CA LEU A 124 -29.23 -0.90 -9.85
C LEU A 124 -30.38 -0.30 -10.69
N PRO A 125 -30.53 -0.74 -11.95
CA PRO A 125 -31.54 -0.18 -12.86
C PRO A 125 -32.96 -0.64 -12.50
N GLU A 126 -33.09 -1.75 -11.77
CA GLU A 126 -34.36 -2.30 -11.34
C GLU A 126 -34.65 -1.93 -9.88
N ARG A 127 -35.94 -1.71 -9.58
CA ARG A 127 -36.41 -1.58 -8.20
C ARG A 127 -36.49 -2.95 -7.54
N LEU A 128 -36.12 -3.01 -6.27
CA LEU A 128 -36.06 -4.23 -5.50
C LEU A 128 -37.04 -4.20 -4.33
N ALA A 129 -37.56 -5.37 -3.97
CA ALA A 129 -38.19 -5.62 -2.68
C ALA A 129 -37.09 -6.05 -1.70
N ILE A 130 -36.68 -5.13 -0.84
CA ILE A 130 -35.58 -5.31 0.10
C ILE A 130 -36.14 -5.77 1.44
N VAL A 131 -35.63 -6.88 1.94
CA VAL A 131 -36.12 -7.57 3.13
C VAL A 131 -34.99 -7.75 4.12
N GLY A 132 -35.22 -7.31 5.35
CA GLY A 132 -34.33 -7.55 6.48
C GLY A 132 -34.84 -8.69 7.34
N GLY A 133 -33.95 -9.63 7.66
CA GLY A 133 -34.22 -10.82 8.47
C GLY A 133 -33.28 -10.92 9.68
N ASN A 134 -32.90 -12.17 9.99
CA ASN A 134 -31.95 -12.50 11.03
C ASN A 134 -30.51 -12.31 10.56
N CYS A 135 -29.92 -11.15 10.90
CA CYS A 135 -28.57 -10.76 10.48
C CYS A 135 -28.36 -10.73 8.95
N SER A 136 -29.43 -10.66 8.16
CA SER A 136 -29.34 -10.65 6.70
C SER A 136 -30.27 -9.62 6.08
N ILE A 137 -29.86 -9.11 4.92
CA ILE A 137 -30.67 -8.28 4.03
C ILE A 137 -30.64 -8.92 2.65
N HIS A 138 -31.82 -9.21 2.11
CA HIS A 138 -32.05 -9.74 0.77
C HIS A 138 -32.76 -8.69 -0.08
N GLY A 139 -32.60 -8.73 -1.41
CA GLY A 139 -33.27 -7.83 -2.34
C GLY A 139 -33.72 -8.56 -3.59
N TYR A 140 -35.03 -8.71 -3.72
CA TYR A 140 -35.66 -9.48 -4.78
C TYR A 140 -36.17 -8.58 -5.91
N ASN A 141 -35.88 -8.97 -7.16
CA ASN A 141 -36.45 -8.29 -8.33
C ASN A 141 -37.87 -8.81 -8.65
N LYS A 142 -38.50 -8.23 -9.68
CA LYS A 142 -39.84 -8.64 -10.14
C LYS A 142 -39.94 -10.10 -10.61
N LYS A 143 -38.81 -10.74 -10.93
CA LYS A 143 -38.74 -12.14 -11.35
C LYS A 143 -38.45 -13.10 -10.19
N SER A 144 -38.42 -12.60 -8.95
CA SER A 144 -38.04 -13.34 -7.73
C SER A 144 -36.56 -13.74 -7.62
N GLU A 145 -35.69 -13.20 -8.46
CA GLU A 145 -34.24 -13.41 -8.36
C GLU A 145 -33.69 -12.60 -7.19
N ASP A 146 -32.78 -13.19 -6.41
CA ASP A 146 -32.09 -12.49 -5.32
C ASP A 146 -30.91 -11.74 -5.92
N VAL A 147 -31.05 -10.42 -6.08
CA VAL A 147 -30.07 -9.56 -6.77
C VAL A 147 -29.16 -8.86 -5.76
N LEU A 148 -29.57 -8.82 -4.49
CA LEU A 148 -28.87 -8.14 -3.42
C LEU A 148 -28.87 -9.04 -2.19
N TRP A 149 -27.69 -9.42 -1.72
CA TRP A 149 -27.54 -10.12 -0.45
C TRP A 149 -26.39 -9.53 0.37
N THR A 150 -26.67 -9.18 1.62
CA THR A 150 -25.65 -8.70 2.57
C THR A 150 -26.00 -9.09 3.99
N VAL A 151 -25.02 -9.00 4.90
CA VAL A 151 -25.12 -9.43 6.29
C VAL A 151 -25.11 -8.19 7.21
N THR A 152 -25.93 -8.22 8.26
CA THR A 152 -25.97 -7.19 9.31
C THR A 152 -25.45 -7.75 10.64
N GLY A 153 -25.04 -6.87 11.55
CA GLY A 153 -24.47 -7.30 12.84
C GLY A 153 -25.48 -7.94 13.81
N ASP A 154 -26.77 -7.68 13.65
CA ASP A 154 -27.88 -8.24 14.43
C ASP A 154 -29.18 -8.24 13.58
N ASN A 155 -30.27 -8.74 14.15
CA ASN A 155 -31.62 -8.75 13.59
C ASN A 155 -32.04 -7.38 13.04
N VAL A 156 -32.47 -7.36 11.77
CA VAL A 156 -32.96 -6.14 11.12
C VAL A 156 -34.36 -5.83 11.64
N SER A 157 -34.55 -4.66 12.27
CA SER A 157 -35.85 -4.27 12.85
C SER A 157 -36.60 -3.18 12.07
N SER A 158 -35.90 -2.49 11.17
CA SER A 158 -36.44 -1.45 10.29
C SER A 158 -35.49 -1.21 9.12
N LEU A 159 -36.04 -0.89 7.95
CA LEU A 159 -35.29 -0.50 6.75
C LEU A 159 -35.90 0.78 6.17
N ALA A 160 -35.05 1.66 5.66
CA ALA A 160 -35.45 2.85 4.92
C ALA A 160 -34.44 3.07 3.78
N LEU A 161 -34.95 3.51 2.64
CA LEU A 161 -34.13 3.96 1.52
C LEU A 161 -33.98 5.46 1.63
N LEU A 162 -32.75 5.92 1.64
CA LEU A 162 -32.40 7.33 1.72
C LEU A 162 -31.20 7.56 0.81
N ASP A 163 -31.31 8.55 -0.06
CA ASP A 163 -30.17 9.20 -0.71
C ASP A 163 -29.58 10.17 0.32
N PHE A 164 -28.57 9.69 1.04
CA PHE A 164 -27.96 10.39 2.15
C PHE A 164 -26.92 11.41 1.69
N ASN A 165 -26.19 11.12 0.60
CA ASN A 165 -25.12 11.97 0.07
C ASN A 165 -25.60 12.96 -1.02
N GLY A 166 -26.83 12.81 -1.52
CA GLY A 166 -27.43 13.64 -2.56
C GLY A 166 -26.91 13.34 -3.97
N ASP A 167 -26.35 12.16 -4.22
CA ASP A 167 -25.83 11.75 -5.52
C ASP A 167 -26.91 11.21 -6.47
N GLY A 168 -28.15 11.12 -6.00
CA GLY A 168 -29.30 10.61 -6.75
C GLY A 168 -29.55 9.11 -6.58
N TYR A 169 -28.74 8.40 -5.79
CA TYR A 169 -28.87 6.98 -5.51
C TYR A 169 -29.07 6.72 -4.00
N ASN A 170 -29.89 5.73 -3.64
CA ASN A 170 -30.06 5.35 -2.23
C ASN A 170 -28.92 4.43 -1.79
N GLU A 171 -28.16 4.79 -0.76
CA GLU A 171 -26.92 4.08 -0.41
C GLU A 171 -27.10 2.91 0.56
N ALA A 172 -26.18 1.96 0.41
CA ALA A 172 -25.88 0.95 1.42
C ALA A 172 -24.44 0.39 1.39
N GLN A 173 -23.58 0.83 0.47
CA GLN A 173 -22.19 0.34 0.38
C GLN A 173 -21.19 1.48 0.47
N THR A 174 -20.32 1.41 1.49
CA THR A 174 -19.15 2.26 1.63
C THR A 174 -17.98 1.61 0.91
N GLU A 175 -17.31 2.33 0.02
CA GLU A 175 -16.06 1.92 -0.62
C GLU A 175 -14.89 2.77 -0.13
N ILE A 176 -13.66 2.25 -0.26
CA ILE A 176 -12.43 2.99 0.05
C ILE A 176 -11.57 3.12 -1.21
N HIS A 177 -11.40 4.36 -1.65
CA HIS A 177 -10.44 4.69 -2.70
C HIS A 177 -9.07 4.95 -2.07
N THR A 178 -8.04 4.27 -2.60
CA THR A 178 -6.65 4.42 -2.15
C THR A 178 -5.79 4.85 -3.34
N ILE A 179 -5.06 5.94 -3.17
CA ILE A 179 -4.18 6.52 -4.18
C ILE A 179 -2.79 6.71 -3.56
N LEU A 180 -1.75 6.32 -4.27
CA LEU A 180 -0.35 6.56 -3.89
C LEU A 180 0.17 7.73 -4.72
N THR A 181 0.79 8.72 -4.08
CA THR A 181 1.42 9.86 -4.76
C THR A 181 2.75 10.21 -4.10
N VAL A 182 3.75 10.63 -4.87
CA VAL A 182 5.00 11.11 -4.28
C VAL A 182 4.90 12.61 -4.00
N GLU A 183 5.18 13.03 -2.76
CA GLU A 183 5.17 14.44 -2.37
C GLU A 183 6.58 14.99 -2.16
N LYS A 184 6.81 16.19 -2.71
CA LYS A 184 8.06 16.94 -2.50
C LYS A 184 8.13 17.49 -1.08
N ARG A 185 9.36 17.68 -0.60
CA ARG A 185 9.63 18.37 0.66
C ARG A 185 8.99 19.77 0.65
N GLN A 186 8.08 20.05 1.57
CA GLN A 186 7.50 21.39 1.79
C GLN A 186 7.77 21.85 3.21
N ASN A 187 8.33 23.06 3.34
CA ASN A 187 8.61 23.93 4.52
C ASN A 187 9.08 23.28 5.84
N ASP A 188 8.54 22.14 6.28
CA ASP A 188 8.94 21.39 7.48
C ASP A 188 8.81 19.85 7.39
N SER A 189 8.15 19.30 6.36
CA SER A 189 7.97 17.85 6.20
C SER A 189 8.96 17.26 5.20
N PRO A 190 9.64 16.14 5.52
CA PRO A 190 10.49 15.46 4.56
C PRO A 190 9.67 14.96 3.36
N ALA A 191 10.34 14.80 2.24
CA ALA A 191 9.76 14.14 1.08
C ALA A 191 9.31 12.72 1.44
N HIS A 192 8.11 12.35 0.99
CA HIS A 192 7.49 11.08 1.35
C HIS A 192 6.52 10.63 0.26
N ILE A 193 6.16 9.35 0.30
CA ILE A 193 5.06 8.79 -0.48
C ILE A 193 3.80 8.96 0.35
N ALA A 194 2.86 9.74 -0.16
CA ALA A 194 1.56 9.96 0.45
C ALA A 194 0.59 8.85 0.01
N VAL A 195 0.18 8.01 0.97
CA VAL A 195 -0.94 7.08 0.81
C VAL A 195 -2.22 7.83 1.16
N ARG A 196 -2.97 8.25 0.15
CA ARG A 196 -4.28 8.89 0.31
C ARG A 196 -5.37 7.85 0.32
N MET A 197 -6.14 7.81 1.39
CA MET A 197 -7.34 7.00 1.50
C MET A 197 -8.55 7.92 1.67
N LYS A 198 -9.62 7.64 0.93
CA LYS A 198 -10.89 8.37 1.01
C LYS A 198 -12.06 7.38 0.93
N THR A 199 -13.04 7.55 1.82
CA THR A 199 -14.31 6.81 1.76
C THR A 199 -15.22 7.38 0.67
N SER A 200 -16.05 6.54 0.04
CA SER A 200 -17.01 6.96 -0.99
C SER A 200 -18.15 7.82 -0.43
N ASN A 201 -18.37 7.78 0.88
CA ASN A 201 -19.44 8.50 1.57
C ASN A 201 -18.92 9.23 2.83
N ASN A 202 -19.84 9.80 3.61
CA ASN A 202 -19.52 10.59 4.81
C ASN A 202 -19.10 9.77 6.04
N THR A 203 -18.73 8.50 5.87
CA THR A 203 -18.11 7.73 6.95
C THR A 203 -16.71 8.28 7.24
N ILE A 204 -16.24 8.09 8.48
CA ILE A 204 -14.92 8.55 8.91
C ILE A 204 -13.92 7.39 8.94
N ILE A 205 -12.66 7.71 8.69
CA ILE A 205 -11.55 6.79 8.91
C ILE A 205 -11.04 6.98 10.35
N ARG A 206 -11.21 5.94 11.18
CA ARG A 206 -10.88 5.98 12.62
C ARG A 206 -9.43 5.57 12.89
N VAL A 207 -8.97 4.50 12.24
CA VAL A 207 -7.63 3.92 12.36
C VAL A 207 -7.20 3.47 10.96
N VAL A 208 -5.92 3.64 10.65
CA VAL A 208 -5.27 2.96 9.52
C VAL A 208 -4.09 2.19 10.05
N ALA A 209 -3.99 0.91 9.73
CA ALA A 209 -2.80 0.09 9.96
C ALA A 209 -2.23 -0.34 8.61
N ILE A 210 -0.95 -0.02 8.35
CA ILE A 210 -0.24 -0.42 7.14
C ILE A 210 0.84 -1.41 7.55
N PHE A 211 0.81 -2.62 6.99
CA PHE A 211 1.79 -3.67 7.18
C PHE A 211 2.66 -3.77 5.94
N ALA A 212 3.98 -3.78 6.14
CA ALA A 212 4.96 -3.87 5.06
C ALA A 212 6.31 -4.34 5.61
N GLU A 213 6.89 -5.38 5.00
CA GLU A 213 8.16 -5.94 5.43
C GLU A 213 9.33 -5.00 5.10
N GLY A 214 10.20 -4.73 6.07
CA GLY A 214 11.42 -3.94 5.88
C GLY A 214 11.22 -2.45 5.63
N LEU A 215 9.98 -1.96 5.66
CA LEU A 215 9.64 -0.55 5.41
C LEU A 215 9.56 0.28 6.70
N PHE A 216 9.05 -0.30 7.79
CA PHE A 216 8.82 0.39 9.06
C PHE A 216 9.81 -0.07 10.14
N LYS A 217 9.87 0.69 11.24
CA LYS A 217 10.57 0.26 12.47
C LYS A 217 9.67 -0.75 13.21
N GLY A 218 9.63 -1.97 12.72
CA GLY A 218 8.69 -3.01 13.13
C GLY A 218 7.97 -3.60 11.91
N GLU A 219 6.81 -4.22 12.13
CA GLU A 219 6.01 -4.84 11.06
C GLU A 219 4.94 -3.91 10.46
N CYS A 220 4.50 -2.91 11.23
CA CYS A 220 3.39 -2.05 10.84
C CYS A 220 3.57 -0.59 11.26
N LEU A 221 2.85 0.28 10.55
CA LEU A 221 2.63 1.67 10.87
C LEU A 221 1.14 1.87 11.15
N VAL A 222 0.80 2.22 12.39
CA VAL A 222 -0.57 2.50 12.80
C VAL A 222 -0.76 4.00 12.98
N ILE A 223 -1.76 4.56 12.29
CA ILE A 223 -2.17 5.95 12.44
C ILE A 223 -3.56 5.99 13.04
N HIS A 224 -3.65 6.70 14.16
CA HIS A 224 -4.88 6.86 14.93
C HIS A 224 -5.11 8.36 15.18
N PRO A 225 -5.86 9.04 14.30
CA PRO A 225 -6.18 10.43 14.50
C PRO A 225 -6.96 10.64 15.80
N ALA A 226 -6.75 11.79 16.46
CA ALA A 226 -7.60 12.19 17.58
C ALA A 226 -9.07 12.32 17.13
N VAL A 227 -10.02 12.10 18.04
CA VAL A 227 -11.47 12.09 17.73
C VAL A 227 -11.94 13.39 17.05
N ASN A 228 -11.27 14.52 17.31
CA ASN A 228 -11.60 15.81 16.70
C ASN A 228 -11.05 15.97 15.27
N HIS A 229 -10.11 15.13 14.85
CA HIS A 229 -9.42 15.20 13.56
C HIS A 229 -9.79 14.06 12.60
N VAL A 230 -10.73 13.19 12.98
CA VAL A 230 -11.24 12.14 12.10
C VAL A 230 -12.07 12.75 10.95
N LYS A 231 -11.77 12.30 9.74
CA LYS A 231 -12.38 12.77 8.48
C LYS A 231 -12.65 11.57 7.57
N GLU A 232 -13.39 11.81 6.49
CA GLU A 232 -13.60 10.88 5.37
C GLU A 232 -12.31 10.55 4.60
N SER A 233 -11.29 11.40 4.73
CA SER A 233 -10.00 11.23 4.06
C SER A 233 -8.84 11.34 5.04
N ILE A 234 -7.82 10.52 4.80
CA ILE A 234 -6.58 10.51 5.56
C ILE A 234 -5.39 10.35 4.62
N VAL A 235 -4.29 10.99 4.98
CA VAL A 235 -3.01 10.90 4.26
C VAL A 235 -1.99 10.27 5.21
N VAL A 236 -1.38 9.17 4.77
CA VAL A 236 -0.35 8.47 5.54
C VAL A 236 0.99 8.63 4.82
N PRO A 237 1.98 9.31 5.45
CA PRO A 237 3.30 9.47 4.86
C PRO A 237 4.16 8.22 5.06
N ILE A 238 4.77 7.73 3.97
CA ILE A 238 5.70 6.60 3.96
C ILE A 238 7.05 7.07 3.41
N ILE A 239 8.15 6.70 4.07
CA ILE A 239 9.52 7.07 3.66
C ILE A 239 10.38 5.80 3.58
N PRO A 240 10.44 5.14 2.41
CA PRO A 240 11.28 3.96 2.22
C PRO A 240 12.76 4.32 2.28
N ALA A 241 13.51 3.60 3.13
CA ALA A 241 14.95 3.82 3.31
C ALA A 241 15.80 3.32 2.13
N ARG A 242 15.28 2.39 1.33
CA ARG A 242 15.96 1.76 0.19
C ARG A 242 14.98 1.54 -0.96
N ASP A 243 15.51 1.30 -2.15
CA ASP A 243 14.72 0.95 -3.33
C ASP A 243 14.43 -0.55 -3.34
N ALA A 244 13.22 -0.90 -2.93
CA ALA A 244 12.74 -2.27 -2.90
C ALA A 244 11.26 -2.29 -3.25
N ALA A 245 10.85 -3.29 -4.03
CA ALA A 245 9.43 -3.54 -4.26
C ALA A 245 8.84 -4.20 -3.01
N VAL A 246 7.76 -3.63 -2.48
CA VAL A 246 7.13 -4.08 -1.23
C VAL A 246 5.62 -4.01 -1.39
N ASP A 247 4.89 -5.02 -0.92
CA ASP A 247 3.43 -4.99 -0.89
C ASP A 247 2.94 -4.35 0.41
N LEU A 248 2.09 -3.32 0.28
CA LEU A 248 1.46 -2.65 1.41
C LEU A 248 0.12 -3.34 1.70
N HIS A 249 0.01 -4.03 2.82
CA HIS A 249 -1.27 -4.54 3.31
C HIS A 249 -1.88 -3.51 4.24
N ILE A 250 -3.00 -2.91 3.84
CA ILE A 250 -3.62 -1.78 4.51
C ILE A 250 -4.94 -2.24 5.10
N GLN A 251 -5.11 -2.06 6.41
CA GLN A 251 -6.35 -2.24 7.14
C GLN A 251 -6.90 -0.87 7.56
N VAL A 252 -8.07 -0.52 7.05
CA VAL A 252 -8.73 0.77 7.30
C VAL A 252 -9.99 0.55 8.12
N PHE A 253 -10.06 1.17 9.29
CA PHE A 253 -11.20 1.09 10.19
C PHE A 253 -12.14 2.24 9.89
N VAL A 254 -13.32 1.92 9.37
CA VAL A 254 -14.32 2.89 8.91
C VAL A 254 -15.59 2.79 9.75
N GLY A 255 -16.18 3.93 10.06
CA GLY A 255 -17.45 4.00 10.78
C GLY A 255 -17.92 5.42 10.98
N PHE A 256 -18.82 5.63 11.95
CA PHE A 256 -19.28 6.96 12.34
C PHE A 256 -18.57 7.47 13.61
N LYS A 257 -18.58 8.79 13.84
CA LYS A 257 -17.91 9.43 14.98
C LYS A 257 -18.31 8.87 16.34
N SER A 258 -19.58 8.48 16.50
CA SER A 258 -20.14 7.92 17.73
C SER A 258 -20.17 6.39 17.77
N SER A 259 -19.65 5.72 16.74
CA SER A 259 -19.71 4.26 16.66
C SER A 259 -18.73 3.61 17.64
N THR A 260 -19.16 2.52 18.26
CA THR A 260 -18.30 1.63 19.05
C THR A 260 -17.70 0.51 18.20
N LEU A 261 -18.36 0.15 17.10
CA LEU A 261 -17.94 -0.88 16.15
C LEU A 261 -17.54 -0.21 14.83
N PHE A 262 -16.40 -0.66 14.28
CA PHE A 262 -15.88 -0.17 13.00
C PHE A 262 -15.78 -1.34 12.04
N HIS A 263 -16.09 -1.08 10.77
CA HIS A 263 -15.85 -2.03 9.70
C HIS A 263 -14.38 -1.96 9.30
N ILE A 264 -13.74 -3.11 9.10
CA ILE A 264 -12.34 -3.18 8.67
C ILE A 264 -12.32 -3.50 7.18
N PHE A 265 -11.79 -2.57 6.40
CA PHE A 265 -11.51 -2.78 4.99
C PHE A 265 -10.06 -3.20 4.83
N GLU A 266 -9.83 -4.35 4.23
CA GLU A 266 -8.50 -4.87 3.92
C GLU A 266 -8.21 -4.67 2.44
N LEU A 267 -7.08 -4.04 2.12
CA LEU A 267 -6.65 -3.80 0.75
C LEU A 267 -5.13 -3.96 0.63
N ALA A 268 -4.69 -4.51 -0.50
CA ALA A 268 -3.28 -4.66 -0.82
C ALA A 268 -2.89 -3.71 -1.95
N ARG A 269 -1.81 -2.94 -1.77
CA ARG A 269 -1.27 -2.03 -2.79
C ARG A 269 0.23 -2.29 -2.98
N PRO A 270 0.68 -2.69 -4.18
CA PRO A 270 2.11 -2.86 -4.44
C PRO A 270 2.80 -1.51 -4.47
N LEU A 271 3.94 -1.40 -3.81
CA LEU A 271 4.84 -0.26 -3.89
C LEU A 271 6.01 -0.62 -4.81
N PRO A 272 6.16 0.07 -5.96
CA PRO A 272 7.25 -0.20 -6.89
C PRO A 272 8.64 0.07 -6.30
N MET A 273 9.66 -0.59 -6.85
CA MET A 273 11.05 -0.49 -6.39
C MET A 273 11.55 0.96 -6.37
N PHE A 274 11.27 1.73 -7.43
CA PHE A 274 11.69 3.12 -7.57
C PHE A 274 10.55 4.09 -7.23
N SER A 275 9.89 3.87 -6.09
CA SER A 275 8.75 4.68 -5.63
C SER A 275 9.13 6.08 -5.14
N MET A 276 10.40 6.33 -4.82
CA MET A 276 10.91 7.64 -4.34
C MET A 276 11.43 8.55 -5.46
N TYR A 277 11.05 8.27 -6.70
CA TYR A 277 11.50 8.98 -7.89
C TYR A 277 10.32 9.62 -8.59
N MET A 278 10.30 10.95 -8.64
CA MET A 278 9.23 11.70 -9.31
C MET A 278 9.63 12.03 -10.74
N MET A 279 8.76 11.71 -11.69
CA MET A 279 8.95 12.09 -13.08
C MET A 279 8.84 13.61 -13.25
N ILE A 280 9.73 14.20 -14.05
CA ILE A 280 9.72 15.61 -14.41
C ILE A 280 9.66 15.72 -15.93
N GLU A 281 8.74 16.53 -16.44
CA GLU A 281 8.54 16.76 -17.87
C GLU A 281 9.59 17.71 -18.47
N ASN A 282 10.11 18.64 -17.66
CA ASN A 282 11.10 19.62 -18.12
C ASN A 282 12.50 19.01 -18.23
N ALA A 283 13.16 19.27 -19.36
CA ALA A 283 14.57 18.95 -19.53
C ALA A 283 15.42 19.72 -18.49
N PRO A 284 16.38 19.06 -17.84
CA PRO A 284 17.19 19.69 -16.80
C PRO A 284 18.17 20.71 -17.38
N ASP A 285 18.41 21.82 -16.67
CA ASP A 285 19.44 22.81 -17.03
C ASP A 285 20.88 22.25 -16.99
N GLN A 286 21.10 21.21 -16.17
CA GLN A 286 22.37 20.49 -16.06
C GLN A 286 22.09 18.98 -15.97
N GLU A 287 22.70 18.23 -16.89
CA GLU A 287 22.71 16.77 -16.86
C GLU A 287 23.75 16.25 -15.85
N PRO A 288 23.48 15.11 -15.18
CA PRO A 288 24.46 14.42 -14.36
C PRO A 288 25.74 14.12 -15.15
N LYS A 289 26.89 14.16 -14.48
CA LYS A 289 28.18 13.83 -15.11
C LYS A 289 28.38 12.32 -15.21
N GLY A 290 27.84 11.59 -14.23
CA GLY A 290 27.87 10.13 -14.22
C GLY A 290 26.93 9.54 -15.27
N PHE A 291 27.41 8.56 -16.02
CA PHE A 291 26.58 7.84 -16.98
C PHE A 291 27.03 6.40 -17.19
N VAL A 292 26.10 5.58 -17.64
CA VAL A 292 26.33 4.22 -18.13
C VAL A 292 25.55 3.99 -19.41
N THR A 293 26.24 3.45 -20.42
CA THR A 293 25.71 3.12 -21.73
C THR A 293 25.86 1.63 -22.02
N PHE A 294 24.87 1.10 -22.71
CA PHE A 294 24.86 -0.27 -23.19
C PHE A 294 23.88 -0.43 -24.35
N TYR A 295 23.96 -1.57 -25.03
CA TYR A 295 23.09 -1.88 -26.17
C TYR A 295 22.18 -3.04 -25.80
N LEU A 296 20.89 -2.88 -26.05
CA LEU A 296 19.89 -3.94 -25.98
C LEU A 296 19.20 -4.09 -27.32
N ASN A 297 19.05 -5.34 -27.77
CA ASN A 297 18.20 -5.66 -28.91
C ASN A 297 16.74 -5.82 -28.45
N GLU A 298 16.20 -4.77 -27.82
CA GLU A 298 14.85 -4.74 -27.28
C GLU A 298 14.04 -3.59 -27.87
N ARG A 299 12.71 -3.75 -27.87
CA ARG A 299 11.80 -2.73 -28.40
C ARG A 299 11.52 -1.67 -27.33
N ILE A 300 11.48 -0.40 -27.73
CA ILE A 300 11.17 0.75 -26.84
C ILE A 300 9.89 0.52 -26.01
N PRO A 301 8.78 -0.03 -26.54
CA PRO A 301 7.59 -0.35 -25.75
C PRO A 301 7.83 -1.27 -24.54
N ARG A 302 8.81 -2.19 -24.61
CA ARG A 302 9.12 -3.06 -23.46
C ARG A 302 9.91 -2.33 -22.38
N ALA A 303 10.82 -1.43 -22.77
CA ALA A 303 11.49 -0.54 -21.83
C ALA A 303 10.49 0.43 -21.16
N LEU A 304 9.50 0.91 -21.91
CA LEU A 304 8.40 1.71 -21.38
C LEU A 304 7.53 0.93 -20.39
N ALA A 305 7.18 -0.31 -20.71
CA ALA A 305 6.45 -1.19 -19.78
C ALA A 305 7.23 -1.40 -18.47
N TRP A 306 8.55 -1.53 -18.54
CA TRP A 306 9.40 -1.59 -17.35
C TRP A 306 9.33 -0.30 -16.52
N ILE A 307 9.38 0.88 -17.16
CA ILE A 307 9.26 2.17 -16.46
C ILE A 307 7.90 2.27 -15.75
N ASN A 308 6.81 2.02 -16.49
CA ASN A 308 5.45 2.11 -15.95
C ASN A 308 5.20 1.12 -14.80
N HIS A 309 5.89 -0.02 -14.77
CA HIS A 309 5.78 -1.00 -13.69
C HIS A 309 6.63 -0.69 -12.46
N ASN A 310 7.82 -0.10 -12.64
CA ASN A 310 8.81 0.04 -11.56
C ASN A 310 8.87 1.44 -10.93
N PHE A 311 8.23 2.44 -11.53
CA PHE A 311 8.13 3.80 -11.03
C PHE A 311 6.68 4.16 -10.66
N LEU A 312 6.53 5.10 -9.73
CA LEU A 312 5.22 5.59 -9.32
C LEU A 312 4.84 6.82 -10.16
N LEU A 313 4.08 6.58 -11.23
CA LEU A 313 3.66 7.61 -12.18
C LEU A 313 2.20 8.04 -11.94
N ALA A 314 1.87 9.31 -12.18
CA ALA A 314 0.51 9.80 -12.07
C ALA A 314 -0.37 9.29 -13.22
N GLU A 315 0.20 9.21 -14.42
CA GLU A 315 -0.40 8.65 -15.63
C GLU A 315 0.62 7.75 -16.32
N GLU A 316 0.14 6.76 -17.09
CA GLU A 316 1.04 5.89 -17.84
C GLU A 316 1.86 6.73 -18.83
N TYR A 317 3.18 6.57 -18.78
CA TYR A 317 4.04 7.30 -19.67
C TYR A 317 4.03 6.66 -21.07
N ALA A 318 3.53 7.42 -22.05
CA ALA A 318 3.48 7.05 -23.46
C ALA A 318 4.12 8.15 -24.32
N PRO A 319 5.41 8.02 -24.71
CA PRO A 319 6.06 9.02 -25.54
C PRO A 319 5.47 9.04 -26.94
N THR A 320 5.26 10.25 -27.48
CA THR A 320 4.78 10.47 -28.86
C THR A 320 5.91 10.36 -29.89
N ALA A 321 7.16 10.51 -29.44
CA ALA A 321 8.36 10.45 -30.27
C ALA A 321 8.92 9.02 -30.34
N PRO A 322 9.68 8.67 -31.41
CA PRO A 322 10.29 7.36 -31.53
C PRO A 322 11.48 7.14 -30.57
N SER A 323 11.83 8.09 -29.69
CA SER A 323 12.90 7.92 -28.70
C SER A 323 12.36 8.04 -27.29
N LEU A 324 12.93 7.24 -26.38
CA LEU A 324 12.63 7.33 -24.95
C LEU A 324 13.52 8.38 -24.32
N TYR A 325 12.94 9.36 -23.63
CA TYR A 325 13.65 10.31 -22.79
C TYR A 325 12.80 10.59 -21.56
N VAL A 326 13.25 10.10 -20.40
CA VAL A 326 12.55 10.32 -19.13
C VAL A 326 13.54 10.83 -18.09
N THR A 327 13.12 11.87 -17.38
CA THR A 327 13.88 12.45 -16.28
C THR A 327 13.12 12.23 -14.97
N PHE A 328 13.82 11.67 -14.00
CA PHE A 328 13.34 11.47 -12.64
C PHE A 328 14.16 12.30 -11.65
N LEU A 329 13.50 12.82 -10.63
CA LEU A 329 14.10 13.44 -9.46
C LEU A 329 13.94 12.50 -8.27
N ALA A 330 15.06 12.07 -7.70
CA ALA A 330 15.08 11.35 -6.43
C ALA A 330 14.71 12.31 -5.31
N ILE A 331 13.61 12.06 -4.60
CA ILE A 331 13.15 13.02 -3.59
C ILE A 331 13.88 12.84 -2.24
N ARG A 332 14.72 11.81 -2.09
CA ARG A 332 15.55 11.61 -0.90
C ARG A 332 16.67 12.64 -0.79
N ASP A 333 17.35 12.92 -1.90
CA ASP A 333 18.59 13.70 -1.96
C ASP A 333 18.59 14.78 -3.06
N ASN A 334 17.49 14.91 -3.82
CA ASN A 334 17.35 15.78 -5.00
C ASN A 334 18.32 15.46 -6.15
N THR A 335 18.85 14.24 -6.21
CA THR A 335 19.64 13.80 -7.37
C THR A 335 18.73 13.47 -8.55
N ARG A 336 19.31 13.49 -9.76
CA ARG A 336 18.58 13.25 -11.01
C ARG A 336 18.97 11.91 -11.60
N LEU A 337 17.98 11.26 -12.21
CA LEU A 337 18.13 10.04 -12.99
C LEU A 337 17.50 10.28 -14.35
N ILE A 338 18.30 10.20 -15.42
CA ILE A 338 17.83 10.35 -16.80
C ILE A 338 17.99 9.02 -17.52
N ILE A 339 16.92 8.54 -18.14
CA ILE A 339 16.93 7.31 -18.94
C ILE A 339 16.63 7.67 -20.38
N LYS A 340 17.57 7.38 -21.28
CA LYS A 340 17.46 7.64 -22.72
C LYS A 340 17.57 6.31 -23.48
N MET A 341 16.69 6.08 -24.46
CA MET A 341 16.80 4.96 -25.40
C MET A 341 16.67 5.46 -26.83
N GLN A 342 17.66 5.14 -27.64
CA GLN A 342 17.72 5.46 -29.07
C GLN A 342 17.18 4.30 -29.92
N ASN A 343 16.79 4.58 -31.16
CA ASN A 343 16.28 3.58 -32.12
C ASN A 343 17.28 2.48 -32.50
N ASN A 344 18.57 2.73 -32.33
CA ASN A 344 19.63 1.75 -32.55
C ASN A 344 19.77 0.72 -31.40
N GLY A 345 18.90 0.79 -30.38
CA GLY A 345 18.94 -0.07 -29.20
C GLY A 345 19.93 0.38 -28.12
N GLN A 346 20.57 1.54 -28.29
CA GLN A 346 21.45 2.10 -27.26
C GLN A 346 20.62 2.72 -26.13
N ILE A 347 20.90 2.27 -24.90
CA ILE A 347 20.34 2.84 -23.68
C ILE A 347 21.45 3.58 -22.92
N THR A 348 21.13 4.80 -22.49
CA THR A 348 21.99 5.63 -21.65
C THR A 348 21.24 5.95 -20.36
N ILE A 349 21.81 5.56 -19.23
CA ILE A 349 21.34 5.95 -17.91
C ILE A 349 22.33 6.98 -17.37
N GLN A 350 21.88 8.20 -17.12
CA GLN A 350 22.68 9.26 -16.51
C GLN A 350 22.24 9.47 -15.07
N THR A 351 23.17 9.30 -14.15
CA THR A 351 23.02 9.57 -12.72
C THR A 351 24.41 9.66 -12.10
N ASP A 352 24.57 10.49 -11.09
CA ASP A 352 25.84 10.57 -10.35
C ASP A 352 25.97 9.44 -9.31
N ASP A 353 24.89 8.72 -9.00
CA ASP A 353 24.90 7.56 -8.10
C ASP A 353 25.09 6.24 -8.88
N MET A 354 26.27 5.65 -8.72
CA MET A 354 26.63 4.38 -9.35
C MET A 354 25.80 3.19 -8.82
N GLU A 355 25.35 3.24 -7.56
CA GLU A 355 24.53 2.18 -6.97
C GLU A 355 23.13 2.16 -7.55
N LEU A 356 22.51 3.35 -7.68
CA LEU A 356 21.22 3.52 -8.35
C LEU A 356 21.27 3.02 -9.80
N ALA A 357 22.31 3.40 -10.55
CA ALA A 357 22.49 2.92 -11.91
C ALA A 357 22.57 1.39 -11.98
N GLY A 358 23.28 0.76 -11.03
CA GLY A 358 23.33 -0.69 -10.87
C GLY A 358 21.95 -1.29 -10.62
N ASN A 359 21.18 -0.74 -9.67
CA ASN A 359 19.83 -1.23 -9.36
C ASN A 359 18.88 -1.11 -10.55
N VAL A 360 18.94 -0.01 -11.30
CA VAL A 360 18.18 0.18 -12.54
C VAL A 360 18.56 -0.86 -13.59
N ILE A 361 19.86 -1.09 -13.83
CA ILE A 361 20.31 -2.10 -14.80
C ILE A 361 19.88 -3.50 -14.39
N GLN A 362 20.07 -3.88 -13.12
CA GLN A 362 19.69 -5.22 -12.64
C GLN A 362 18.18 -5.46 -12.72
N SER A 363 17.37 -4.48 -12.33
CA SER A 363 15.91 -4.59 -12.39
C SER A 363 15.40 -4.62 -13.82
N MET A 364 15.95 -3.81 -14.71
CA MET A 364 15.66 -3.84 -16.15
C MET A 364 16.07 -5.17 -16.77
N GLY A 365 17.25 -5.67 -16.41
CA GLY A 365 17.75 -7.00 -16.77
C GLY A 365 16.79 -8.14 -16.40
N LYS A 366 16.33 -8.14 -15.14
CA LYS A 366 15.39 -9.13 -14.62
C LYS A 366 14.03 -9.06 -15.33
N PHE A 367 13.52 -7.86 -15.59
CA PHE A 367 12.21 -7.69 -16.24
C PHE A 367 12.22 -8.06 -17.72
N LEU A 368 13.31 -7.77 -18.43
CA LEU A 368 13.46 -8.08 -19.85
C LEU A 368 13.97 -9.51 -20.10
N ASN A 369 14.35 -10.26 -19.05
CA ASN A 369 14.98 -11.58 -19.10
C ASN A 369 16.31 -11.58 -19.89
N ILE A 370 17.21 -10.66 -19.52
CA ILE A 370 18.55 -10.55 -20.12
C ILE A 370 19.52 -11.37 -19.28
N ASP A 371 20.12 -12.40 -19.87
CA ASP A 371 21.08 -13.27 -19.19
C ASP A 371 22.45 -12.62 -19.00
N ASP A 372 22.95 -11.94 -20.04
CA ASP A 372 24.29 -11.36 -20.09
C ASP A 372 24.24 -9.92 -20.63
N LEU A 373 24.82 -8.97 -19.89
CA LEU A 373 24.92 -7.57 -20.35
C LEU A 373 26.28 -6.96 -19.99
N GLN A 374 26.97 -6.46 -21.02
CA GLN A 374 28.15 -5.63 -20.87
C GLN A 374 27.75 -4.16 -20.92
N THR A 375 28.41 -3.35 -20.09
CA THR A 375 28.14 -1.93 -19.95
C THR A 375 29.43 -1.12 -19.91
N THR A 376 29.36 0.10 -20.45
CA THR A 376 30.41 1.11 -20.40
C THR A 376 29.92 2.29 -19.61
N GLY A 377 30.58 2.64 -18.51
CA GLY A 377 30.16 3.77 -17.67
C GLY A 377 31.32 4.64 -17.24
N ASP A 378 31.03 5.90 -16.96
CA ASP A 378 31.99 6.83 -16.38
C ASP A 378 31.36 7.57 -15.21
N TYR A 379 32.03 7.54 -14.06
CA TYR A 379 31.62 8.18 -12.81
C TYR A 379 32.81 8.98 -12.25
N PRO A 380 33.12 10.16 -12.82
CA PRO A 380 34.38 10.86 -12.56
C PRO A 380 34.62 11.13 -11.07
N HIS A 381 33.60 11.58 -10.35
CA HIS A 381 33.73 11.92 -8.93
C HIS A 381 34.02 10.70 -8.05
N GLU A 382 33.28 9.59 -8.24
CA GLU A 382 33.54 8.37 -7.48
C GLU A 382 34.90 7.74 -7.83
N LEU A 383 35.33 7.84 -9.09
CA LEU A 383 36.62 7.32 -9.54
C LEU A 383 37.81 8.13 -9.00
N GLU A 384 37.67 9.45 -8.85
CA GLU A 384 38.68 10.28 -8.18
C GLU A 384 38.81 9.92 -6.70
N ILE A 385 37.69 9.68 -6.01
CA ILE A 385 37.70 9.23 -4.61
C ILE A 385 38.36 7.85 -4.50
N LEU A 386 38.03 6.93 -5.42
CA LEU A 386 38.64 5.61 -5.48
C LEU A 386 40.16 5.70 -5.64
N GLN A 387 40.65 6.59 -6.51
CA GLN A 387 42.08 6.78 -6.71
C GLN A 387 42.79 7.28 -5.45
N LYS A 388 42.17 8.23 -4.71
CA LYS A 388 42.69 8.71 -3.42
C LYS A 388 42.71 7.61 -2.37
N VAL A 389 41.60 6.88 -2.23
CA VAL A 389 41.50 5.76 -1.26
C VAL A 389 42.52 4.66 -1.57
N PHE A 390 42.78 4.38 -2.85
CA PHE A 390 43.78 3.39 -3.25
C PHE A 390 45.20 3.81 -2.83
N ALA A 391 45.56 5.08 -3.02
CA ALA A 391 46.85 5.63 -2.56
C ALA A 391 46.99 5.58 -1.03
N GLU A 392 45.95 5.99 -0.29
CA GLU A 392 45.94 5.92 1.17
C GLU A 392 46.10 4.47 1.69
N ILE A 393 45.50 3.47 1.03
CA ILE A 393 45.65 2.06 1.41
C ILE A 393 47.12 1.62 1.37
N GLU A 394 47.89 2.06 0.37
CA GLU A 394 49.32 1.76 0.26
C GLU A 394 50.11 2.39 1.42
N GLU A 395 49.84 3.65 1.74
CA GLU A 395 50.45 4.33 2.89
C GLU A 395 50.15 3.61 4.21
N TYR A 396 48.89 3.22 4.44
CA TYR A 396 48.47 2.48 5.63
C TYR A 396 49.11 1.09 5.73
N GLN A 397 49.35 0.42 4.60
CA GLN A 397 50.05 -0.87 4.56
C GLN A 397 51.54 -0.72 4.93
N ILE A 398 52.21 0.29 4.38
CA ILE A 398 53.61 0.61 4.71
C ILE A 398 53.74 0.97 6.20
N ALA A 399 52.88 1.85 6.71
CA ALA A 399 52.85 2.22 8.12
C ALA A 399 52.62 1.01 9.03
N ARG A 400 51.69 0.11 8.66
CA ARG A 400 51.43 -1.13 9.40
C ARG A 400 52.66 -2.03 9.46
N GLN A 401 53.39 -2.18 8.36
CA GLN A 401 54.60 -3.00 8.31
C GLN A 401 55.70 -2.41 9.21
N ARG A 402 55.90 -1.10 9.16
CA ARG A 402 56.86 -0.38 10.01
C ARG A 402 56.54 -0.55 11.51
N ILE A 403 55.30 -0.24 11.92
CA ILE A 403 54.88 -0.39 13.33
C ILE A 403 55.04 -1.84 13.80
N SER A 404 54.76 -2.82 12.93
CA SER A 404 54.92 -4.25 13.28
C SER A 404 56.40 -4.63 13.48
N SER A 405 57.31 -4.04 12.70
CA SER A 405 58.76 -4.20 12.88
C SER A 405 59.23 -3.60 14.21
N ASP A 406 58.86 -2.35 14.48
CA ASP A 406 59.26 -1.62 15.71
C ASP A 406 58.76 -2.36 16.97
N MET A 407 57.51 -2.84 16.95
CA MET A 407 56.95 -3.64 18.04
C MET A 407 57.67 -4.98 18.26
N ALA A 408 58.16 -5.63 17.20
CA ALA A 408 58.91 -6.86 17.31
C ALA A 408 60.30 -6.61 17.92
N GLU A 409 60.96 -5.52 17.54
CA GLU A 409 62.23 -5.09 18.13
C GLU A 409 62.07 -4.76 19.63
N HIS A 410 61.06 -3.96 19.99
CA HIS A 410 60.72 -3.67 21.37
C HIS A 410 60.44 -4.94 22.19
N SER A 411 59.74 -5.92 21.62
CA SER A 411 59.47 -7.21 22.28
C SER A 411 60.75 -8.01 22.54
N ASN A 412 61.72 -7.98 21.63
CA ASN A 412 63.02 -8.62 21.83
C ASN A 412 63.83 -7.92 22.93
N ILE A 413 63.80 -6.58 22.97
CA ILE A 413 64.48 -5.79 24.01
C ILE A 413 63.86 -6.06 25.39
N ILE A 414 62.53 -6.16 25.52
CA ILE A 414 61.86 -6.52 26.78
C ILE A 414 62.35 -7.86 27.31
N ARG A 415 62.45 -8.90 26.47
CA ARG A 415 63.00 -10.20 26.91
C ARG A 415 64.42 -10.05 27.45
N SER A 416 65.25 -9.25 26.79
CA SER A 416 66.63 -8.99 27.24
C SER A 416 66.69 -8.26 28.59
N PHE A 417 65.80 -7.30 28.84
CA PHE A 417 65.74 -6.58 30.11
C PHE A 417 65.21 -7.47 31.23
N LEU A 418 64.25 -8.35 30.93
CA LEU A 418 63.71 -9.31 31.89
C LEU A 418 64.79 -10.28 32.37
N ILE A 419 65.59 -10.83 31.45
CA ILE A 419 66.73 -11.71 31.78
C ILE A 419 67.75 -10.95 32.64
N ARG A 420 68.16 -9.75 32.21
CA ARG A 420 69.13 -8.93 32.97
C ARG A 420 68.65 -8.52 34.36
N ALA A 421 67.36 -8.22 34.51
CA ALA A 421 66.76 -7.90 35.79
C ALA A 421 66.73 -9.13 36.73
N GLU A 422 66.46 -10.32 36.18
CA GLU A 422 66.47 -11.57 36.94
C GLU A 422 67.88 -11.97 37.38
N ASP A 423 68.89 -11.83 36.51
CA ASP A 423 70.29 -12.07 36.86
C ASP A 423 70.75 -11.13 37.98
N ALA A 424 70.39 -9.84 37.91
CA ALA A 424 70.68 -8.86 38.95
C ALA A 424 70.01 -9.22 40.30
N ARG A 425 68.78 -9.72 40.23
CA ARG A 425 68.02 -10.19 41.39
C ARG A 425 68.70 -11.39 42.06
N LEU A 426 69.21 -12.34 41.26
CA LEU A 426 69.92 -13.53 41.76
C LEU A 426 71.25 -13.17 42.44
N ILE A 427 71.97 -12.17 41.94
CA ILE A 427 73.26 -11.71 42.49
C ILE A 427 73.07 -10.77 43.70
N GLY A 428 71.85 -10.26 43.93
CA GLY A 428 71.54 -9.34 45.04
C GLY A 428 71.83 -7.86 44.74
N ASP A 429 72.09 -7.50 43.49
CA ASP A 429 72.27 -6.10 43.06
C ASP A 429 70.91 -5.42 42.83
N ILE A 430 70.34 -4.91 43.92
CA ILE A 430 69.03 -4.23 43.93
C ILE A 430 69.04 -2.94 43.10
N SER A 431 70.17 -2.24 42.99
CA SER A 431 70.27 -0.97 42.26
C SER A 431 70.18 -1.20 40.76
N PHE A 432 70.92 -2.18 40.25
CA PHE A 432 70.88 -2.54 38.83
C PHE A 432 69.54 -3.19 38.45
N MET A 433 68.95 -4.01 39.33
CA MET A 433 67.61 -4.56 39.15
C MET A 433 66.55 -3.45 38.97
N LYS A 434 66.53 -2.45 39.86
CA LYS A 434 65.57 -1.33 39.78
C LYS A 434 65.71 -0.53 38.47
N ARG A 435 66.93 -0.30 38.01
CA ARG A 435 67.18 0.40 36.74
C ARG A 435 66.56 -0.35 35.56
N ASN A 436 66.83 -1.66 35.44
CA ASN A 436 66.27 -2.48 34.37
C ASN A 436 64.73 -2.55 34.42
N TYR A 437 64.10 -2.56 35.61
CA TYR A 437 62.64 -2.49 35.72
C TYR A 437 62.06 -1.14 35.33
N ILE A 438 62.75 -0.03 35.61
CA ILE A 438 62.35 1.32 35.14
C ILE A 438 62.40 1.37 33.61
N ASP A 439 63.49 0.87 33.01
CA ASP A 439 63.64 0.82 31.56
C ASP A 439 62.57 -0.09 30.92
N LEU A 440 62.27 -1.24 31.53
CA LEU A 440 61.20 -2.14 31.10
C LEU A 440 59.82 -1.46 31.18
N LEU A 441 59.55 -0.70 32.25
CA LEU A 441 58.30 0.04 32.39
C LEU A 441 58.13 1.11 31.31
N ASN A 442 59.19 1.86 31.00
CA ASN A 442 59.19 2.86 29.93
C ASN A 442 58.91 2.21 28.57
N LEU A 443 59.63 1.13 28.27
CA LEU A 443 59.48 0.41 27.01
C LEU A 443 58.09 -0.25 26.88
N ASN A 444 57.51 -0.71 27.99
CA ASN A 444 56.14 -1.22 28.00
C ASN A 444 55.10 -0.11 27.73
N ARG A 445 55.32 1.11 28.25
CA ARG A 445 54.46 2.27 27.93
C ARG A 445 54.54 2.62 26.44
N ASP A 446 55.74 2.62 25.87
CA ASP A 446 55.96 2.87 24.44
C ASP A 446 55.31 1.78 23.58
N LEU A 447 55.40 0.51 23.98
CA LEU A 447 54.74 -0.60 23.28
C LEU A 447 53.22 -0.49 23.33
N ILE A 448 52.63 -0.11 24.47
CA ILE A 448 51.19 0.15 24.59
C ILE A 448 50.78 1.32 23.67
N HIS A 449 51.59 2.37 23.60
CA HIS A 449 51.34 3.50 22.70
C HIS A 449 51.39 3.07 21.23
N GLY A 450 52.44 2.35 20.82
CA GLY A 450 52.57 1.79 19.48
C GLY A 450 51.42 0.83 19.13
N TYR A 451 50.97 0.01 20.09
CA TYR A 451 49.81 -0.86 19.90
C TYR A 451 48.51 -0.08 19.65
N LYS A 452 48.28 1.02 20.37
CA LYS A 452 47.12 1.90 20.13
C LYS A 452 47.16 2.49 18.72
N ILE A 453 48.32 3.02 18.30
CA ILE A 453 48.51 3.55 16.94
C ILE A 453 48.23 2.44 15.91
N ARG A 454 48.74 1.22 16.14
CA ARG A 454 48.49 0.07 15.27
C ARG A 454 46.99 -0.25 15.13
N CYS A 455 46.24 -0.21 16.24
CA CYS A 455 44.80 -0.46 16.21
C CYS A 455 44.06 0.58 15.39
N THR A 456 44.34 1.88 15.63
CA THR A 456 43.73 2.97 14.85
C THR A 456 44.10 2.89 13.37
N ASN A 457 45.37 2.64 13.04
CA ASN A 457 45.83 2.43 11.67
C ASN A 457 45.12 1.25 11.00
N HIS A 458 44.88 0.17 11.75
CA HIS A 458 44.17 -1.01 11.24
C HIS A 458 42.68 -0.74 11.02
N GLU A 459 42.02 -0.02 11.93
CA GLU A 459 40.61 0.36 11.80
C GLU A 459 40.36 1.22 10.56
N GLU A 460 41.20 2.24 10.33
CA GLU A 460 41.11 3.09 9.14
C GLU A 460 41.39 2.31 7.85
N LEU A 461 42.44 1.48 7.83
CA LEU A 461 42.73 0.59 6.71
C LEU A 461 41.53 -0.32 6.38
N MET A 462 40.85 -0.87 7.40
CA MET A 462 39.68 -1.73 7.21
C MET A 462 38.48 -0.97 6.64
N LYS A 463 38.26 0.29 7.04
CA LYS A 463 37.22 1.15 6.44
C LYS A 463 37.49 1.39 4.95
N LYS A 464 38.74 1.71 4.60
CA LYS A 464 39.16 1.97 3.21
C LYS A 464 39.09 0.71 2.33
N LEU A 465 39.51 -0.45 2.85
CA LEU A 465 39.36 -1.74 2.17
C LEU A 465 37.88 -2.12 1.98
N ARG A 466 37.00 -1.78 2.93
CA ARG A 466 35.55 -2.00 2.78
C ARG A 466 34.99 -1.15 1.65
N TYR A 467 35.36 0.13 1.59
CA TYR A 467 34.98 1.03 0.49
C TYR A 467 35.46 0.51 -0.87
N LEU A 468 36.72 0.08 -0.98
CA LEU A 468 37.27 -0.51 -2.21
C LEU A 468 36.45 -1.73 -2.66
N ASN A 469 36.12 -2.64 -1.75
CA ASN A 469 35.31 -3.82 -2.06
C ASN A 469 33.86 -3.47 -2.46
N GLN A 470 33.26 -2.46 -1.81
CA GLN A 470 31.95 -1.93 -2.20
C GLN A 470 31.98 -1.35 -3.61
N MET A 471 33.03 -0.60 -3.98
CA MET A 471 33.20 -0.08 -5.33
C MET A 471 33.32 -1.20 -6.38
N VAL A 472 34.07 -2.26 -6.07
CA VAL A 472 34.13 -3.45 -6.95
C VAL A 472 32.75 -4.10 -7.11
N GLN A 473 31.97 -4.17 -6.03
CA GLN A 473 30.60 -4.70 -6.08
C GLN A 473 29.68 -3.79 -6.93
N LYS A 474 29.72 -2.46 -6.73
CA LYS A 474 28.97 -1.50 -7.55
C LYS A 474 29.31 -1.63 -9.03
N ALA A 475 30.61 -1.71 -9.36
CA ALA A 475 31.08 -1.95 -10.72
C ALA A 475 30.59 -3.30 -11.30
N GLY A 476 30.52 -4.34 -10.47
CA GLY A 476 29.93 -5.62 -10.86
C GLY A 476 28.43 -5.52 -11.14
N ASN A 477 27.69 -4.80 -10.29
CA ASN A 477 26.24 -4.61 -10.41
C ASN A 477 25.82 -3.72 -11.60
N LEU A 478 26.74 -2.97 -12.21
CA LEU A 478 26.49 -2.33 -13.50
C LEU A 478 26.39 -3.34 -14.67
N ARG A 479 26.63 -4.64 -14.45
CA ARG A 479 26.68 -5.69 -15.48
C ARG A 479 25.83 -6.90 -15.09
N ILE A 480 25.39 -7.68 -16.06
CA ILE A 480 24.53 -8.85 -15.84
C ILE A 480 25.24 -10.11 -16.34
N GLY A 481 25.02 -11.23 -15.65
CA GLY A 481 25.50 -12.55 -16.04
C GLY A 481 27.02 -12.69 -15.97
N LYS A 482 27.61 -13.29 -17.02
CA LYS A 482 29.05 -13.59 -17.08
C LYS A 482 29.92 -12.34 -16.96
N TYR A 483 29.47 -11.21 -17.49
CA TYR A 483 30.23 -9.95 -17.49
C TYR A 483 30.40 -9.37 -16.09
N LYS A 484 29.47 -9.65 -15.16
CA LYS A 484 29.61 -9.31 -13.75
C LYS A 484 30.79 -10.07 -13.12
N THR A 485 30.85 -11.37 -13.34
CA THR A 485 31.91 -12.24 -12.80
C THR A 485 33.28 -11.89 -13.39
N ILE A 486 33.34 -11.62 -14.69
CA ILE A 486 34.56 -11.19 -15.39
C ILE A 486 35.08 -9.87 -14.80
N ALA A 487 34.22 -8.86 -14.66
CA ALA A 487 34.60 -7.56 -14.11
C ALA A 487 35.13 -7.66 -12.67
N ILE A 488 34.47 -8.44 -11.80
CA ILE A 488 34.92 -8.64 -10.41
C ILE A 488 36.30 -9.32 -10.38
N ASN A 489 36.53 -10.34 -11.21
CA ASN A 489 37.80 -11.04 -11.28
C ASN A 489 38.93 -10.14 -11.81
N GLN A 490 38.65 -9.32 -12.83
CA GLN A 490 39.61 -8.36 -13.37
C GLN A 490 39.93 -7.25 -12.37
N CYS A 491 38.93 -6.70 -11.66
CA CYS A 491 39.15 -5.75 -10.57
C CYS A 491 40.03 -6.36 -9.48
N ARG A 492 39.79 -7.62 -9.09
CA ARG A 492 40.64 -8.32 -8.12
C ARG A 492 42.07 -8.52 -8.64
N ALA A 493 42.26 -8.82 -9.92
CA ALA A 493 43.58 -8.94 -10.54
C ALA A 493 44.32 -7.58 -10.54
N ALA A 494 43.63 -6.49 -10.87
CA ALA A 494 44.18 -5.14 -10.83
C ALA A 494 44.60 -4.70 -9.43
N ILE A 495 43.80 -5.03 -8.41
CA ILE A 495 44.12 -4.79 -6.99
C ILE A 495 45.38 -5.60 -6.59
N LYS A 496 45.47 -6.88 -6.99
CA LYS A 496 46.66 -7.70 -6.72
C LYS A 496 47.92 -7.20 -7.42
N ALA A 497 47.78 -6.64 -8.61
CA ALA A 497 48.88 -6.05 -9.38
C ALA A 497 49.24 -4.62 -8.95
N ASN A 498 48.58 -4.08 -7.92
CA ASN A 498 48.71 -2.71 -7.43
C ASN A 498 48.56 -1.64 -8.55
N ASN A 499 47.69 -1.88 -9.53
CA ASN A 499 47.53 -1.01 -10.69
C ASN A 499 46.19 -0.26 -10.66
N ALA A 500 46.20 0.96 -10.11
CA ALA A 500 45.02 1.80 -9.98
C ALA A 500 44.43 2.22 -11.34
N GLN A 501 45.27 2.48 -12.36
CA GLN A 501 44.80 2.88 -13.68
C GLN A 501 44.05 1.74 -14.38
N LEU A 502 44.58 0.51 -14.28
CA LEU A 502 43.92 -0.68 -14.78
C LEU A 502 42.58 -0.93 -14.06
N LEU A 503 42.54 -0.72 -12.74
CA LEU A 503 41.30 -0.83 -11.97
C LEU A 503 40.23 0.15 -12.47
N ILE A 504 40.58 1.42 -12.64
CA ILE A 504 39.66 2.45 -13.17
C ILE A 504 39.19 2.09 -14.58
N LYS A 505 40.10 1.69 -15.47
CA LYS A 505 39.75 1.29 -16.85
C LYS A 505 38.79 0.09 -16.87
N THR A 506 39.04 -0.90 -16.00
CA THR A 506 38.20 -2.09 -15.85
C THR A 506 36.81 -1.71 -15.35
N ILE A 507 36.71 -0.80 -14.38
CA ILE A 507 35.42 -0.29 -13.89
C ILE A 507 34.66 0.38 -15.02
N LYS A 508 35.34 1.23 -15.81
CA LYS A 508 34.70 1.98 -16.91
C LYS A 508 34.20 1.09 -18.04
N THR A 509 35.01 0.14 -18.52
CA THR A 509 34.73 -0.58 -19.78
C THR A 509 34.36 -2.05 -19.60
N GLY A 510 34.65 -2.64 -18.45
CA GLY A 510 34.40 -4.05 -18.16
C GLY A 510 35.35 -5.03 -18.82
N SER A 511 36.39 -4.51 -19.49
CA SER A 511 37.47 -5.28 -20.10
C SER A 511 38.79 -4.54 -19.99
N VAL A 512 39.90 -5.29 -20.07
CA VAL A 512 41.28 -4.75 -20.04
C VAL A 512 41.57 -3.91 -21.27
#